data_AF-A0AAV0R1Z8-F1
#
_entry.id   AF-A0AAV0R1Z8-F1
#
_cell.length_a   1.000
_cell.length_b   1.000
_cell.length_c   1.000
_cell.angle_alpha   90.00
_cell.angle_beta   90.00
_cell.angle_gamma   90.00
#
_symmetry.space_group_name_H-M   'P 1'
#
loop_
_entity.id
_entity.type
_entity.pdbx_description
1 polymer ?
#
loop_
_entity_poly.entity_id
_entity_poly.type
_entity_poly.pdbx_seq_one_letter_code
_entity_poly.pdbx_strand_id
1 'polypeptide(L)'
;MITGFFRGGGGWRNGSTCERAVTELQSRLRNLKKEREKRVQDRTGRIARFVDDGDVGAVFVAAEQIVREENAIRILELLYHSCEIVVANLTYIRRHSDCPREINKAVSTLAFAAPRCPDLLELWILRQLFFERYGEFYDVAAADAASLEGFRGSCVDSEVAERLESRHARVPYPTTLAKVCAILHKDVGARRRGISTTG
;
A
#
# COMPACT_ATOMS: atom_id res chain seq x y z
N MET A 1 28.72 17.16 9.95
CA MET A 1 27.73 18.16 10.43
C MET A 1 27.30 19.00 9.24
N ILE A 2 26.18 18.68 8.60
CA ILE A 2 25.55 19.58 7.61
C ILE A 2 24.12 19.80 8.09
N THR A 3 23.97 20.64 9.12
CA THR A 3 22.68 21.18 9.52
C THR A 3 22.50 22.50 8.79
N GLY A 4 21.96 22.40 7.57
CA GLY A 4 21.50 23.54 6.79
C GLY A 4 20.31 24.21 7.49
N PHE A 5 20.63 25.26 8.24
CA PHE A 5 19.72 26.13 8.97
C PHE A 5 18.82 26.91 7.99
N PHE A 6 17.68 26.35 7.57
CA PHE A 6 16.64 27.11 6.87
C PHE A 6 15.71 27.80 7.87
N ARG A 7 16.18 28.94 8.38
CA ARG A 7 15.36 29.89 9.11
C ARG A 7 15.10 31.09 8.17
N GLY A 8 13.95 31.08 7.50
CA GLY A 8 13.51 32.18 6.63
C GLY A 8 12.10 31.93 6.13
N GLY A 9 11.18 32.86 6.39
CA GLY A 9 9.75 32.81 6.07
C GLY A 9 9.42 32.82 4.57
N GLY A 10 9.90 31.83 3.83
CA GLY A 10 9.47 31.50 2.48
C GLY A 10 8.78 30.14 2.49
N GLY A 11 7.62 30.04 1.85
CA GLY A 11 6.91 28.78 1.69
C GLY A 11 7.81 27.66 1.14
N TRP A 12 7.49 26.42 1.46
CA TRP A 12 8.28 25.26 1.06
C TRP A 12 8.44 25.20 -0.48
N ARG A 13 9.66 25.46 -0.96
CA ARG A 13 9.97 25.58 -2.40
C ARG A 13 9.69 24.31 -3.20
N ASN A 14 9.74 23.14 -2.56
CA ASN A 14 9.49 21.85 -3.20
C ASN A 14 8.02 21.45 -3.22
N GLY A 15 7.11 22.36 -2.85
CA GLY A 15 5.68 22.08 -2.82
C GLY A 15 5.11 21.65 -4.18
N SER A 16 5.57 22.23 -5.29
CA SER A 16 5.15 21.85 -6.65
C SER A 16 5.71 20.48 -7.06
N THR A 17 6.96 20.20 -6.70
CA THR A 17 7.59 18.89 -6.92
C THR A 17 6.87 17.79 -6.15
N CYS A 18 6.50 18.06 -4.89
CA CYS A 18 5.71 17.15 -4.06
C CYS A 18 4.35 16.86 -4.69
N GLU A 19 3.61 17.90 -5.08
CA GLU A 19 2.30 17.75 -5.74
C GLU A 19 2.39 16.88 -7.00
N ARG A 20 3.40 17.11 -7.84
CA ARG A 20 3.63 16.29 -9.03
C ARG A 20 3.95 14.84 -8.68
N ALA A 21 4.87 14.62 -7.74
CA ALA A 21 5.26 13.28 -7.31
C ALA A 21 4.09 12.49 -6.69
N VAL A 22 3.24 13.14 -5.88
CA VAL A 22 2.05 12.48 -5.30
C VAL A 22 1.03 12.15 -6.40
N THR A 23 0.81 13.04 -7.37
CA THR A 23 -0.13 12.80 -8.48
C THR A 23 0.35 11.66 -9.38
N GLU A 24 1.64 11.61 -9.68
CA GLU A 24 2.26 10.51 -10.44
C GLU A 24 2.13 9.19 -9.69
N LEU A 25 2.44 9.19 -8.38
CA LEU A 25 2.26 8.03 -7.51
C LEU A 25 0.79 7.55 -7.51
N GLN A 26 -0.20 8.45 -7.39
CA GLN A 26 -1.61 8.08 -7.43
C GLN A 26 -2.00 7.38 -8.75
N SER A 27 -1.49 7.87 -9.89
CA SER A 27 -1.68 7.23 -11.19
C SER A 27 -1.05 5.84 -11.24
N ARG A 28 0.20 5.72 -10.77
CA ARG A 28 0.95 4.46 -10.71
C ARG A 28 0.26 3.42 -9.83
N LEU A 29 -0.15 3.81 -8.61
CA LEU A 29 -0.88 2.96 -7.67
C LEU A 29 -2.21 2.47 -8.25
N ARG A 30 -2.96 3.36 -8.92
CA ARG A 30 -4.23 2.99 -9.57
C ARG A 30 -4.05 1.95 -10.66
N ASN A 31 -3.00 2.09 -11.48
CA ASN A 31 -2.71 1.13 -12.54
C ASN A 31 -2.24 -0.22 -11.99
N LEU A 32 -1.35 -0.21 -11.00
CA LEU A 32 -0.89 -1.43 -10.32
C LEU A 32 -2.03 -2.18 -9.63
N LYS A 33 -2.98 -1.45 -9.02
CA LYS A 33 -4.18 -2.04 -8.43
C LYS A 33 -5.00 -2.79 -9.49
N LYS A 34 -5.33 -2.14 -10.61
CA LYS A 34 -6.09 -2.76 -11.70
C LYS A 34 -5.40 -4.00 -12.26
N GLU A 35 -4.09 -3.95 -12.43
CA GLU A 35 -3.30 -5.09 -12.90
C GLU A 35 -3.36 -6.28 -11.93
N ARG A 36 -3.27 -6.01 -10.62
CA ARG A 36 -3.40 -7.04 -9.58
C ARG A 36 -4.82 -7.59 -9.49
N GLU A 37 -5.84 -6.76 -9.60
CA GLU A 37 -7.24 -7.19 -9.62
C GLU A 37 -7.50 -8.15 -10.78
N LYS A 38 -6.96 -7.85 -11.96
CA LYS A 38 -6.98 -8.76 -13.11
C LYS A 38 -6.27 -10.08 -12.79
N ARG A 39 -5.07 -10.05 -12.18
CA ARG A 39 -4.38 -11.28 -11.73
C ARG A 39 -5.24 -12.11 -10.77
N VAL A 40 -5.95 -11.49 -9.84
CA VAL A 40 -6.87 -12.17 -8.92
C VAL A 40 -8.01 -12.82 -9.69
N GLN A 41 -8.63 -12.10 -10.63
CA GLN A 41 -9.71 -12.62 -11.46
C GLN A 41 -9.26 -13.83 -12.29
N ASP A 42 -8.13 -13.71 -12.99
CA ASP A 42 -7.55 -14.77 -13.81
C ASP A 42 -7.24 -16.03 -12.98
N ARG A 43 -6.64 -15.86 -11.80
CA ARG A 43 -6.33 -16.97 -10.88
C ARG A 43 -7.59 -17.62 -10.32
N THR A 44 -8.61 -16.82 -10.00
CA THR A 44 -9.90 -17.34 -9.53
C THR A 44 -10.56 -18.20 -10.60
N GLY A 45 -10.52 -17.79 -11.87
CA GLY A 45 -11.01 -18.61 -12.99
C GLY A 45 -10.22 -19.91 -13.17
N ARG A 46 -8.91 -19.92 -12.92
CA ARG A 46 -8.09 -21.15 -12.97
C ARG A 46 -8.42 -22.14 -11.85
N ILE A 47 -8.83 -21.66 -10.67
CA ILE A 47 -9.24 -22.54 -9.56
C ILE A 47 -10.41 -23.44 -9.97
N ALA A 48 -11.40 -22.91 -10.69
CA ALA A 48 -12.53 -23.73 -11.16
C ALA A 48 -12.05 -24.92 -12.01
N ARG A 49 -11.08 -24.70 -12.90
CA ARG A 49 -10.49 -25.77 -13.72
C ARG A 49 -9.74 -26.79 -12.88
N PHE A 50 -8.89 -26.34 -11.95
CA PHE A 50 -8.17 -27.27 -11.07
C PHE A 50 -9.10 -28.10 -10.17
N VAL A 51 -10.26 -27.56 -9.81
CA VAL A 51 -11.29 -28.29 -9.06
C VAL A 51 -11.92 -29.38 -9.93
N ASP A 52 -12.27 -29.06 -11.17
CA ASP A 52 -12.83 -30.02 -12.13
C ASP A 52 -11.80 -31.14 -12.46
N ASP A 53 -10.51 -30.80 -12.53
CA ASP A 53 -9.39 -31.74 -12.74
C ASP A 53 -9.05 -32.57 -11.48
N GLY A 54 -9.57 -32.20 -10.30
CA GLY A 54 -9.27 -32.85 -9.02
C GLY A 54 -7.88 -32.53 -8.43
N ASP A 55 -7.16 -31.53 -8.97
CA ASP A 55 -5.84 -31.13 -8.48
C ASP A 55 -5.96 -30.19 -7.27
N VAL A 56 -6.12 -30.79 -6.10
CA VAL A 56 -6.19 -30.09 -4.82
C VAL A 56 -4.92 -29.26 -4.57
N GLY A 57 -3.74 -29.75 -4.97
CA GLY A 57 -2.48 -29.03 -4.78
C GLY A 57 -2.46 -27.69 -5.53
N ALA A 58 -2.82 -27.71 -6.81
CA ALA A 58 -2.91 -26.51 -7.64
C ALA A 58 -3.98 -25.53 -7.14
N VAL A 59 -5.11 -26.01 -6.62
CA VAL A 59 -6.14 -25.16 -5.98
C VAL A 59 -5.57 -24.39 -4.80
N PHE A 60 -4.87 -25.08 -3.89
CA PHE A 60 -4.28 -24.44 -2.71
C PHE A 60 -3.21 -23.41 -3.08
N VAL A 61 -2.31 -23.75 -4.01
CA VAL A 61 -1.27 -22.82 -4.48
C VAL A 61 -1.89 -21.59 -5.14
N ALA A 62 -2.91 -21.78 -5.98
CA ALA A 62 -3.61 -20.68 -6.62
C ALA A 62 -4.34 -19.78 -5.60
N ALA A 63 -5.00 -20.37 -4.60
CA ALA A 63 -5.68 -19.64 -3.54
C ALA A 63 -4.71 -18.86 -2.64
N GLU A 64 -3.56 -19.45 -2.31
CA GLU A 64 -2.51 -18.77 -1.56
C GLU A 64 -2.01 -17.53 -2.31
N GLN A 65 -1.84 -17.66 -3.63
CA GLN A 65 -1.42 -16.55 -4.48
C GLN A 65 -2.49 -15.46 -4.58
N ILE A 66 -3.78 -15.82 -4.60
CA ILE A 66 -4.88 -14.85 -4.53
C ILE A 66 -4.82 -14.06 -3.22
N VAL A 67 -4.64 -14.73 -2.08
CA VAL A 67 -4.53 -14.04 -0.77
C VAL A 67 -3.37 -13.05 -0.78
N ARG A 68 -2.22 -13.41 -1.35
CA ARG A 68 -1.07 -12.49 -1.49
C ARG A 68 -1.38 -11.29 -2.38
N GLU A 69 -2.04 -11.50 -3.52
CA GLU A 69 -2.41 -10.41 -4.43
C GLU A 69 -3.45 -9.48 -3.79
N GLU A 70 -4.43 -10.01 -3.07
CA GLU A 70 -5.41 -9.21 -2.32
C GLU A 70 -4.75 -8.39 -1.20
N ASN A 71 -3.80 -8.97 -0.46
CA ASN A 71 -3.03 -8.21 0.53
C ASN A 71 -2.23 -7.08 -0.15
N ALA A 72 -1.62 -7.35 -1.30
CA ALA A 72 -0.91 -6.32 -2.06
C ALA A 72 -1.85 -5.22 -2.57
N ILE A 73 -3.05 -5.56 -3.05
CA ILE A 73 -4.07 -4.58 -3.42
C ILE A 73 -4.44 -3.71 -2.22
N ARG A 74 -4.65 -4.33 -1.04
CA ARG A 74 -5.00 -3.60 0.18
C ARG A 74 -3.91 -2.60 0.59
N ILE A 75 -2.64 -2.96 0.48
CA ILE A 75 -1.51 -2.05 0.71
C ILE A 75 -1.57 -0.88 -0.27
N LEU A 76 -1.78 -1.13 -1.57
CA LEU A 76 -1.87 -0.07 -2.58
C LEU A 76 -3.02 0.90 -2.30
N GLU A 77 -4.17 0.42 -1.83
CA GLU A 77 -5.30 1.26 -1.42
C GLU A 77 -4.97 2.16 -0.23
N LEU A 78 -4.31 1.63 0.79
CA LEU A 78 -3.89 2.39 1.97
C LEU A 78 -2.86 3.47 1.61
N LEU A 79 -1.91 3.16 0.71
CA LEU A 79 -0.96 4.13 0.19
C LEU A 79 -1.66 5.21 -0.65
N TYR A 80 -2.64 4.82 -1.47
CA TYR A 80 -3.42 5.75 -2.26
C TYR A 80 -4.21 6.71 -1.36
N HIS A 81 -4.84 6.20 -0.30
CA HIS A 81 -5.53 7.02 0.69
C HIS A 81 -4.58 8.00 1.40
N SER A 82 -3.38 7.55 1.75
CA SER A 82 -2.34 8.43 2.33
C SER A 82 -1.95 9.55 1.36
N CYS A 83 -1.88 9.27 0.06
CA CYS A 83 -1.65 10.29 -0.97
C CYS A 83 -2.78 11.32 -1.04
N GLU A 84 -4.05 10.89 -0.92
CA GLU A 84 -5.21 11.81 -0.91
C GLU A 84 -5.13 12.80 0.26
N ILE A 85 -4.76 12.33 1.45
CA ILE A 85 -4.58 13.19 2.63
C ILE A 85 -3.48 14.23 2.37
N VAL A 86 -2.35 13.82 1.77
CA VAL A 86 -1.26 14.74 1.45
C VAL A 86 -1.73 15.80 0.45
N VAL A 87 -2.38 15.41 -0.65
CA VAL A 87 -2.89 16.34 -1.68
C VAL A 87 -3.88 17.34 -1.09
N ALA A 88 -4.85 16.85 -0.32
CA ALA A 88 -5.86 17.69 0.32
C ALA A 88 -5.25 18.75 1.25
N ASN A 89 -4.10 18.45 1.85
CA ASN A 89 -3.41 19.31 2.81
C ASN A 89 -2.16 20.01 2.22
N LEU A 90 -1.91 19.96 0.91
CA LEU A 90 -0.70 20.55 0.31
C LEU A 90 -0.56 22.05 0.58
N THR A 91 -1.66 22.80 0.58
CA THR A 91 -1.67 24.23 0.89
C THR A 91 -1.22 24.49 2.33
N TYR A 92 -1.64 23.64 3.26
CA TYR A 92 -1.21 23.68 4.66
C TYR A 92 0.27 23.34 4.78
N ILE A 93 0.70 22.20 4.23
CA ILE A 93 2.08 21.70 4.28
C ILE A 93 3.08 22.74 3.73
N ARG A 94 2.69 23.49 2.68
CA ARG A 94 3.51 24.56 2.09
C ARG A 94 3.73 25.76 3.02
N ARG A 95 2.74 26.08 3.86
CA ARG A 95 2.72 27.29 4.71
C ARG A 95 3.16 27.01 6.14
N HIS A 96 2.86 25.82 6.64
CA HIS A 96 2.99 25.42 8.04
C HIS A 96 4.08 24.36 8.19
N SER A 97 4.96 24.54 9.18
CA SER A 97 6.02 23.59 9.52
C SER A 97 5.57 22.56 10.55
N ASP A 98 4.44 22.81 11.22
CA ASP A 98 3.79 21.85 12.09
C ASP A 98 3.08 20.78 11.26
N CYS A 99 3.05 19.56 11.80
CA CYS A 99 2.49 18.39 11.14
C CYS A 99 1.35 17.83 12.00
N PRO A 100 0.10 18.27 11.75
CA PRO A 100 -1.10 17.69 12.34
C PRO A 100 -1.07 16.16 12.24
N ARG A 101 -1.70 15.48 13.22
CA ARG A 101 -1.64 14.01 13.35
C ARG A 101 -1.97 13.27 12.05
N GLU A 102 -3.00 13.72 11.33
CA GLU A 102 -3.43 13.09 10.07
C GLU A 102 -2.39 13.22 8.94
N ILE A 103 -1.77 14.40 8.81
CA ILE A 103 -0.71 14.65 7.84
C ILE A 103 0.53 13.85 8.22
N ASN A 104 0.89 13.84 9.51
CA ASN A 104 2.03 13.09 10.02
C ASN A 104 1.85 11.58 9.74
N LYS A 105 0.66 11.04 10.02
CA LYS A 105 0.32 9.65 9.70
C LYS A 105 0.51 9.34 8.22
N ALA A 106 -0.03 10.17 7.33
CA ALA A 106 0.08 9.95 5.89
C ALA A 106 1.53 10.03 5.38
N VAL A 107 2.26 11.08 5.79
CA VAL A 107 3.65 11.31 5.42
C VAL A 107 4.56 10.18 5.91
N SER A 108 4.42 9.78 7.18
CA SER A 108 5.18 8.69 7.78
C SER A 108 4.88 7.34 7.14
N THR A 109 3.62 7.09 6.79
CA THR A 109 3.21 5.87 6.09
C THR A 109 3.85 5.77 4.71
N LEU A 110 3.87 6.87 3.95
CA LEU A 110 4.52 6.92 2.63
C LEU A 110 6.05 6.74 2.74
N ALA A 111 6.68 7.39 3.72
CA ALA A 111 8.11 7.24 3.99
C ALA A 111 8.49 5.80 4.39
N PHE A 112 7.67 5.15 5.22
CA PHE A 112 7.81 3.75 5.64
C PHE A 112 7.68 2.76 4.47
N ALA A 113 6.81 3.05 3.52
CA ALA A 113 6.60 2.22 2.34
C ALA A 113 7.75 2.32 1.32
N ALA A 114 8.44 3.47 1.23
CA ALA A 114 9.49 3.71 0.25
C ALA A 114 10.58 2.61 0.18
N PRO A 115 11.26 2.19 1.28
CA PRO A 115 12.26 1.13 1.22
C PRO A 115 11.67 -0.27 0.94
N ARG A 116 10.37 -0.47 1.17
CA ARG A 116 9.68 -1.76 1.04
C ARG A 116 9.02 -1.93 -0.34
N CYS A 117 9.00 -0.87 -1.15
CA CYS A 117 8.45 -0.84 -2.50
C CYS A 117 9.46 -0.24 -3.48
N PRO A 118 10.52 -0.98 -3.86
CA PRO A 118 11.56 -0.47 -4.76
C PRO A 118 11.04 -0.14 -6.18
N ASP A 119 9.92 -0.74 -6.58
CA ASP A 119 9.28 -0.53 -7.89
C ASP A 119 8.57 0.85 -8.01
N LEU A 120 8.50 1.61 -6.91
CA LEU A 120 7.80 2.90 -6.81
C LEU A 120 8.80 4.01 -6.47
N LEU A 121 9.47 4.54 -7.50
CA LEU A 121 10.48 5.59 -7.34
C LEU A 121 9.89 6.90 -6.80
N GLU A 122 8.60 7.14 -7.03
CA GLU A 122 7.88 8.31 -6.53
C GLU A 122 7.80 8.31 -5.00
N LEU A 123 7.69 7.14 -4.36
CA LEU A 123 7.75 7.04 -2.90
C LEU A 123 9.12 7.43 -2.36
N TRP A 124 10.18 7.09 -3.07
CA TRP A 124 11.54 7.48 -2.69
C TRP A 124 11.74 8.99 -2.79
N ILE A 125 11.24 9.61 -3.88
CA ILE A 125 11.24 11.07 -4.04
C ILE A 125 10.47 11.74 -2.91
N LEU A 126 9.27 11.25 -2.58
CA LEU A 126 8.45 11.79 -1.50
C LEU A 126 9.15 11.68 -0.14
N ARG A 127 9.81 10.56 0.14
CA ARG A 127 10.62 10.39 1.35
C ARG A 127 11.70 11.47 1.46
N GLN A 128 12.45 11.73 0.39
CA GLN A 128 13.49 12.78 0.39
C GLN A 128 12.88 14.18 0.61
N LEU A 129 11.75 14.47 -0.05
CA LEU A 129 11.04 15.73 0.11
C LEU A 129 10.55 15.94 1.56
N PHE A 130 10.05 14.89 2.19
CA PHE A 130 9.59 14.93 3.59
C PHE A 130 10.75 15.02 4.58
N PHE A 131 11.88 14.37 4.28
CA PHE A 131 13.13 14.51 5.05
C PHE A 131 13.62 15.95 5.03
N GLU A 132 13.68 16.60 3.86
CA GLU A 132 14.07 18.02 3.75
C GLU A 132 13.10 18.96 4.50
N ARG A 133 11.81 18.61 4.53
CA ARG A 133 10.78 19.47 5.12
C ARG A 133 10.69 19.34 6.65
N TYR A 134 10.73 18.13 7.17
CA TYR A 134 10.44 17.84 8.58
C TYR A 134 11.63 17.22 9.33
N GLY A 135 12.72 16.92 8.65
CA GLY A 135 13.98 16.43 9.21
C GLY A 135 14.12 14.90 9.28
N GLU A 136 15.23 14.48 9.87
CA GLU A 136 15.74 13.10 9.91
C GLU A 136 14.85 12.07 10.62
N PHE A 137 13.87 12.55 11.38
CA PHE A 137 12.90 11.70 12.06
C PHE A 137 12.13 10.78 11.09
N TYR A 138 11.87 11.24 9.87
CA TYR A 138 11.18 10.44 8.85
C TYR A 138 12.09 9.38 8.20
N ASP A 139 13.41 9.52 8.29
CA ASP A 139 14.34 8.48 7.88
C ASP A 139 14.44 7.35 8.90
N VAL A 140 14.37 7.68 10.20
CA VAL A 140 14.25 6.68 11.28
C VAL A 140 12.90 5.96 11.17
N ALA A 141 11.81 6.72 10.94
CA ALA A 141 10.48 6.17 10.68
C ALA A 141 10.43 5.23 9.47
N ALA A 142 11.26 5.47 8.45
CA ALA A 142 11.32 4.61 7.28
C ALA A 142 12.01 3.27 7.56
N ALA A 143 12.95 3.23 8.51
CA ALA A 143 13.70 2.03 8.87
C ALA A 143 12.87 1.08 9.73
N ASP A 144 12.23 1.60 10.78
CA ASP A 144 11.56 0.77 11.79
C ASP A 144 10.23 1.40 12.24
N ALA A 145 9.14 0.60 12.18
CA ALA A 145 7.83 1.01 12.66
C ALA A 145 7.77 1.10 14.19
N ALA A 146 8.55 0.28 14.91
CA ALA A 146 8.57 0.22 16.37
C ALA A 146 9.34 1.39 17.01
N SER A 147 10.36 1.90 16.32
CA SER A 147 11.11 3.11 16.71
C SER A 147 10.24 4.39 16.77
N LEU A 148 8.96 4.32 16.41
CA LEU A 148 8.04 5.45 16.31
C LEU A 148 7.15 5.69 17.53
N GLU A 149 6.96 4.69 18.40
CA GLU A 149 6.04 4.84 19.55
C GLU A 149 6.58 5.81 20.62
N GLY A 150 7.90 6.04 20.65
CA GLY A 150 8.56 6.82 21.70
C GLY A 150 8.84 8.29 21.37
N PHE A 151 8.77 8.73 20.11
CA PHE A 151 9.26 10.06 19.72
C PHE A 151 8.26 10.78 18.78
N ARG A 152 7.68 11.89 19.25
CA ARG A 152 6.85 12.84 18.47
C ARG A 152 5.65 12.28 17.67
N GLY A 153 4.98 11.24 18.14
CA GLY A 153 3.63 10.90 17.65
C GLY A 153 3.55 10.59 16.15
N SER A 154 4.65 10.14 15.53
CA SER A 154 4.56 9.48 14.22
C SER A 154 3.77 8.20 14.38
N CYS A 155 2.67 8.12 13.65
CA CYS A 155 1.82 6.95 13.63
C CYS A 155 1.76 6.49 12.18
N VAL A 156 2.73 5.66 11.78
CA VAL A 156 2.54 4.85 10.56
C VAL A 156 1.22 4.12 10.72
N ASP A 157 0.44 4.03 9.65
CA ASP A 157 -0.78 3.27 9.68
C ASP A 157 -0.45 1.81 10.07
N SER A 158 -0.97 1.38 11.22
CA SER A 158 -0.68 0.05 11.79
C SER A 158 -1.08 -1.06 10.82
N GLU A 159 -2.13 -0.84 10.02
CA GLU A 159 -2.55 -1.79 9.00
C GLU A 159 -1.52 -1.91 7.87
N VAL A 160 -0.91 -0.79 7.47
CA VAL A 160 0.15 -0.76 6.44
C VAL A 160 1.42 -1.43 6.95
N ALA A 161 1.83 -1.12 8.18
CA ALA A 161 3.03 -1.70 8.79
C ALA A 161 2.93 -3.23 8.87
N GLU A 162 1.86 -3.74 9.48
CA GLU A 162 1.62 -5.18 9.65
C GLU A 162 1.60 -5.92 8.31
N ARG A 163 0.93 -5.37 7.30
CA ARG A 163 0.77 -6.01 5.99
C ARG A 163 2.04 -5.98 5.15
N LEU A 164 2.83 -4.91 5.24
CA LEU A 164 4.11 -4.82 4.54
C LEU A 164 5.14 -5.77 5.15
N GLU A 165 5.16 -5.90 6.48
CA GLU A 165 6.04 -6.83 7.18
C GLU A 165 5.65 -8.29 6.92
N SER A 166 4.35 -8.57 6.93
CA SER A 166 3.82 -9.92 6.65
C SER A 166 3.73 -10.27 5.17
N ARG A 167 4.15 -9.37 4.25
CA ARG A 167 4.00 -9.56 2.80
C ARG A 167 4.67 -10.83 2.27
N HIS A 168 5.80 -11.20 2.85
CA HIS A 168 6.57 -12.39 2.47
C HIS A 168 6.35 -13.57 3.43
N ALA A 169 5.50 -13.40 4.45
CA ALA A 169 5.17 -14.48 5.36
C ALA A 169 4.40 -15.59 4.62
N ARG A 170 4.56 -16.82 5.11
CA ARG A 170 3.74 -17.94 4.65
C ARG A 170 2.28 -17.65 4.97
N VAL A 171 1.39 -17.81 4.00
CA VAL A 171 -0.03 -17.62 4.26
C VAL A 171 -0.51 -18.78 5.15
N PRO A 172 -1.18 -18.50 6.28
CA PRO A 172 -1.69 -19.56 7.15
C PRO A 172 -2.66 -20.48 6.41
N TYR A 173 -2.52 -21.79 6.62
CA TYR A 173 -3.40 -22.79 6.01
C TYR A 173 -4.89 -22.52 6.22
N PRO A 174 -5.37 -22.11 7.41
CA PRO A 174 -6.79 -21.75 7.60
C PRO A 174 -7.26 -20.60 6.71
N THR A 175 -6.41 -19.60 6.45
CA THR A 175 -6.72 -18.46 5.58
C THR A 175 -6.85 -18.90 4.13
N THR A 176 -5.93 -19.76 3.66
CA THR A 176 -5.99 -20.33 2.31
C THR A 176 -7.23 -21.20 2.12
N LEU A 177 -7.55 -22.05 3.10
CA LEU A 177 -8.78 -22.85 3.11
C LEU A 177 -10.04 -21.97 3.03
N ALA A 178 -10.13 -20.95 3.88
CA ALA A 178 -11.26 -20.02 3.88
C ALA A 178 -11.41 -19.34 2.50
N LYS A 179 -10.30 -18.99 1.84
CA LYS A 179 -10.31 -18.44 0.48
C LYS A 179 -10.85 -19.44 -0.53
N VAL A 180 -10.38 -20.69 -0.51
CA VAL A 180 -10.89 -21.76 -1.40
C VAL A 180 -12.39 -21.94 -1.21
N CYS A 181 -12.85 -22.11 0.03
CA CYS A 181 -14.27 -22.28 0.34
C CYS A 181 -15.10 -21.10 -0.18
N ALA A 182 -14.64 -19.86 0.04
CA ALA A 182 -15.34 -18.66 -0.44
C ALA A 182 -15.47 -18.61 -1.97
N ILE A 183 -14.42 -19.02 -2.69
CA ILE A 183 -14.43 -19.08 -4.16
C ILE A 183 -15.40 -20.16 -4.65
N LEU A 184 -15.34 -21.37 -4.07
CA LEU A 184 -16.23 -22.48 -4.41
C LEU A 184 -17.70 -22.16 -4.12
N HIS A 185 -17.99 -21.55 -2.97
CA HIS A 185 -19.36 -21.12 -2.64
C HIS A 185 -19.92 -20.11 -3.66
N LYS A 186 -19.08 -19.19 -4.16
CA LYS A 186 -19.47 -18.25 -5.21
C LYS A 186 -19.71 -18.96 -6.55
N ASP A 187 -18.87 -19.92 -6.92
CA ASP A 187 -19.01 -20.68 -8.18
C ASP A 187 -20.29 -21.54 -8.17
N VAL A 188 -20.52 -22.30 -7.10
CA VAL A 188 -21.75 -23.10 -6.93
C VAL A 188 -23.00 -22.20 -6.96
N GLY A 189 -22.93 -21.03 -6.33
CA GLY A 189 -24.01 -20.03 -6.38
C GLY A 189 -24.23 -19.46 -7.78
N ALA A 190 -23.20 -19.31 -8.60
CA ALA A 190 -23.31 -18.87 -9.99
C ALA A 190 -23.92 -19.95 -10.89
N ARG A 191 -23.46 -21.21 -10.77
CA ARG A 191 -24.00 -22.36 -11.51
C ARG A 191 -25.49 -22.58 -11.22
N ARG A 192 -25.93 -22.45 -9.96
CA ARG A 192 -27.36 -22.56 -9.58
C ARG A 192 -28.26 -21.48 -10.18
N ARG A 193 -27.71 -20.30 -10.50
CA ARG A 193 -28.46 -19.19 -11.11
C ARG A 193 -28.46 -19.22 -12.64
N GLY A 194 -27.89 -20.25 -13.27
CA GLY A 194 -27.85 -20.37 -14.72
C GLY A 194 -26.97 -19.31 -15.41
N ILE A 195 -26.09 -18.63 -14.67
CA ILE A 195 -25.18 -17.63 -15.23
C ILE A 195 -23.93 -18.39 -15.71
N SER A 196 -23.80 -18.61 -17.01
CA SER A 196 -22.57 -19.17 -17.58
C SER A 196 -21.43 -18.16 -17.40
N THR A 197 -20.43 -18.49 -16.59
CA THR A 197 -19.22 -17.68 -16.36
C THR A 197 -18.20 -17.80 -17.49
N THR A 198 -18.68 -17.84 -18.74
CA THR A 198 -17.87 -17.79 -19.96
C THR A 198 -18.14 -16.47 -20.67
N GLY A 199 -17.17 -15.55 -20.56
CA GLY A 199 -17.12 -14.25 -21.23
C GLY A 199 -15.86 -13.51 -20.83
#